data_AF-I3KRY8-F1
#
_entry.id   AF-I3KRY8-F1
#
_cell.length_a   1.000
_cell.length_b   1.000
_cell.length_c   1.000
_cell.angle_alpha   90.00
_cell.angle_beta   90.00
_cell.angle_gamma   90.00
#
_symmetry.space_group_name_H-M   'P 1'
#
loop_
_entity.id
_entity.type
_entity.pdbx_description
1 polymer ?
#
loop_
_entity_poly.entity_id
_entity_poly.type
_entity_poly.pdbx_seq_one_letter_code
_entity_poly.pdbx_strand_id
1 'polypeptide(L)'
;NDSSSSKKNPEHFHKLRRACLRRGALFKDPLFPATDQSLFYKRQPPPGLTWKRPREICKDPRLFVDGISTRDLHQGSLGNCWMVAAISCLASEPSLWKKVIPDHLNQEWNPKRPDLYAGIFHFRFWRLGRWMDVVVDDRLPVSEDGVLLFCRSATPREFWSALLEKAYAKLNGCYEALEGGNTAEALIDFTGGVSEPLSLDREALRLHSDQRRALFQTLTKVHECKSLITCSIRSVLECGLVRGHAYGITAVRKVRLGEKVLKTGGTSRLFMVRMRNPWGTTDWTGAWSQRSEQWQQLSRAERDKMGLVVRDVGEFWMDFEDFCQHFTDVVVCRLVERTLSEPDVNKVTAEKGGGKVNGVWKVELDKRSRCGGCINHRDTFLHNPQFMFEVRAKEEEVLICLQQEDRRMWRKNGKGENLPIGFEVLKVEVNRCSRVQCVVEQAASSIYMDSRSVTLRGTLALGRYVVLPTTFLPGVTGCFLLRLFSHSRISLRELREDLPSPSVLHCLLPQPTVVTTVYLRRASGLSLPKQTAPDVYAVVRCENDNVRTRVFKESGNPEFNLRTIFYRRYPNTDISVEVWHIPVPSHAAHKHTGLMGFLCIDRYTAEVCCGTRSSVRLDSRRPSLRGVEAS
;
A
#
# COMPACT_ATOMS: atom_id res chain seq x y z
N ASN A 1 -25.83 -19.75 -11.36
CA ASN A 1 -24.35 -19.85 -11.32
C ASN A 1 -23.71 -18.88 -12.30
N ASP A 2 -23.89 -17.57 -12.11
CA ASP A 2 -23.30 -16.58 -13.02
C ASP A 2 -22.71 -15.37 -12.26
N SER A 3 -21.81 -15.67 -11.32
CA SER A 3 -21.05 -14.67 -10.55
C SER A 3 -19.92 -14.02 -11.37
N SER A 4 -19.90 -14.21 -12.69
CA SER A 4 -18.86 -13.71 -13.59
C SER A 4 -19.15 -12.31 -14.19
N SER A 5 -20.33 -11.73 -13.94
CA SER A 5 -20.79 -10.52 -14.63
C SER A 5 -20.29 -9.18 -14.06
N SER A 6 -19.24 -9.15 -13.22
CA SER A 6 -18.77 -7.90 -12.59
C SER A 6 -17.81 -7.07 -13.44
N LYS A 7 -17.69 -7.36 -14.74
CA LYS A 7 -17.05 -6.46 -15.71
C LYS A 7 -17.98 -5.27 -15.99
N LYS A 8 -18.06 -4.30 -15.08
CA LYS A 8 -18.93 -3.11 -15.26
C LYS A 8 -18.14 -1.93 -15.80
N ASN A 9 -18.30 -1.75 -17.11
CA ASN A 9 -17.82 -0.62 -17.91
C ASN A 9 -18.60 0.67 -17.55
N PRO A 10 -18.00 1.87 -17.54
CA PRO A 10 -18.70 3.15 -17.33
C PRO A 10 -19.91 3.37 -18.25
N GLU A 11 -19.90 2.75 -19.43
CA GLU A 11 -21.02 2.75 -20.39
C GLU A 11 -22.32 2.15 -19.81
N HIS A 12 -22.22 1.34 -18.77
CA HIS A 12 -23.36 0.67 -18.15
C HIS A 12 -24.34 1.66 -17.50
N PHE A 13 -23.85 2.64 -16.75
CA PHE A 13 -24.69 3.69 -16.13
C PHE A 13 -25.48 4.47 -17.20
N HIS A 14 -24.79 5.01 -18.21
CA HIS A 14 -25.43 5.80 -19.26
C HIS A 14 -26.43 4.97 -20.07
N LYS A 15 -26.15 3.69 -20.33
CA LYS A 15 -27.09 2.78 -21.01
C LYS A 15 -28.36 2.56 -20.19
N LEU A 16 -28.22 2.27 -18.88
CA LEU A 16 -29.37 2.09 -17.98
C LEU A 16 -30.19 3.36 -17.84
N ARG A 17 -29.53 4.51 -17.65
CA ARG A 17 -30.20 5.82 -17.56
C ARG A 17 -31.00 6.13 -18.83
N ARG A 18 -30.39 6.00 -20.01
CA ARG A 18 -31.08 6.19 -21.30
C ARG A 18 -32.27 5.24 -21.48
N ALA A 19 -32.17 4.00 -21.03
CA ALA A 19 -33.28 3.04 -21.09
C ALA A 19 -34.44 3.45 -20.17
N CYS A 20 -34.15 3.95 -18.96
CA CYS A 20 -35.15 4.45 -18.02
C CYS A 20 -35.86 5.70 -18.57
N LEU A 21 -35.10 6.67 -19.09
CA LEU A 21 -35.63 7.89 -19.70
C LEU A 21 -36.55 7.59 -20.89
N ARG A 22 -36.14 6.70 -21.80
CA ARG A 22 -36.99 6.29 -22.94
C ARG A 22 -38.30 5.63 -22.54
N ARG A 23 -38.34 4.97 -21.38
CA ARG A 23 -39.53 4.30 -20.85
C ARG A 23 -40.40 5.20 -19.96
N GLY A 24 -39.93 6.41 -19.63
CA GLY A 24 -40.59 7.27 -18.63
C GLY A 24 -40.64 6.62 -17.24
N ALA A 25 -39.71 5.73 -16.92
CA ALA A 25 -39.72 4.95 -15.68
C ALA A 25 -38.50 5.25 -14.81
N LEU A 26 -38.68 5.25 -13.49
CA LEU A 26 -37.56 5.36 -12.55
C LEU A 26 -36.83 4.03 -12.41
N PHE A 27 -35.50 4.09 -12.34
CA PHE A 27 -34.66 2.92 -12.17
C PHE A 27 -35.00 2.20 -10.86
N LYS A 28 -35.17 0.88 -10.96
CA LYS A 28 -35.27 -0.04 -9.83
C LYS A 28 -34.12 -1.01 -9.96
N ASP A 29 -33.20 -0.96 -9.02
CA ASP A 29 -31.98 -1.76 -9.05
C ASP A 29 -32.28 -3.24 -8.80
N PRO A 30 -32.12 -4.13 -9.80
CA PRO A 30 -32.41 -5.54 -9.63
C PRO A 30 -31.33 -6.27 -8.81
N LEU A 31 -30.13 -5.68 -8.70
CA LEU A 31 -28.99 -6.28 -7.99
C LEU A 31 -28.88 -5.82 -6.54
N PHE A 32 -29.68 -4.83 -6.14
CA PHE A 32 -29.75 -4.33 -4.77
C PHE A 32 -31.20 -3.86 -4.49
N PRO A 33 -32.15 -4.80 -4.39
CA PRO A 33 -33.56 -4.49 -4.29
C PRO A 33 -33.88 -3.76 -2.99
N ALA A 34 -34.88 -2.89 -3.01
CA ALA A 34 -35.40 -2.19 -1.83
C ALA A 34 -36.21 -3.14 -0.93
N THR A 35 -35.49 -4.06 -0.27
CA THR A 35 -36.02 -5.15 0.57
C THR A 35 -35.06 -5.38 1.73
N ASP A 36 -35.52 -6.15 2.72
CA ASP A 36 -34.77 -6.42 3.96
C ASP A 36 -33.42 -7.09 3.70
N GLN A 37 -33.31 -7.91 2.64
CA GLN A 37 -32.07 -8.57 2.23
C GLN A 37 -30.93 -7.60 1.90
N SER A 38 -31.27 -6.38 1.48
CA SER A 38 -30.28 -5.32 1.20
C SER A 38 -29.87 -4.55 2.47
N LEU A 39 -30.66 -4.66 3.54
CA LEU A 39 -30.40 -4.02 4.82
C LEU A 39 -29.57 -4.93 5.72
N PHE A 40 -30.11 -6.10 6.04
CA PHE A 40 -29.61 -6.97 7.10
C PHE A 40 -29.66 -8.44 6.64
N TYR A 41 -28.70 -9.23 7.13
CA TYR A 41 -28.62 -10.67 6.93
C TYR A 41 -28.65 -11.46 8.24
N LYS A 42 -28.42 -10.79 9.39
CA LYS A 42 -28.60 -11.40 10.72
C LYS A 42 -29.73 -10.76 11.52
N ARG A 43 -29.91 -9.43 11.41
CA ARG A 43 -30.92 -8.68 12.17
C ARG A 43 -32.20 -8.47 11.38
N GLN A 44 -33.30 -8.27 12.08
CA GLN A 44 -34.53 -7.78 11.47
C GLN A 44 -34.47 -6.25 11.33
N PRO A 45 -35.04 -5.65 10.27
CA PRO A 45 -35.19 -4.21 10.19
C PRO A 45 -36.07 -3.66 11.33
N PRO A 46 -35.82 -2.43 11.79
CA PRO A 46 -36.72 -1.76 12.73
C PRO A 46 -38.16 -1.70 12.18
N PRO A 47 -39.19 -1.83 13.04
CA PRO A 47 -40.59 -1.63 12.64
C PRO A 47 -40.81 -0.27 11.96
N GLY A 48 -41.72 -0.21 10.99
CA GLY A 48 -42.06 1.03 10.29
C GLY A 48 -41.02 1.52 9.27
N LEU A 49 -39.91 0.81 9.09
CA LEU A 49 -38.89 1.17 8.10
C LEU A 49 -39.42 1.01 6.67
N THR A 50 -39.28 2.06 5.86
CA THR A 50 -39.71 2.07 4.45
C THR A 50 -38.59 2.54 3.52
N TRP A 51 -38.66 2.17 2.24
CA TRP A 51 -37.73 2.66 1.23
C TRP A 51 -38.36 3.82 0.46
N LYS A 52 -37.80 5.03 0.60
CA LYS A 52 -38.30 6.23 -0.07
C LYS A 52 -37.21 6.88 -0.92
N ARG A 53 -37.58 7.51 -2.04
CA ARG A 53 -36.66 8.34 -2.83
C ARG A 53 -36.53 9.74 -2.20
N PRO A 54 -35.45 10.48 -2.46
CA PRO A 54 -35.27 11.86 -2.00
C PRO A 54 -36.45 12.79 -2.28
N ARG A 55 -37.12 12.66 -3.45
CA ARG A 55 -38.32 13.44 -3.79
C ARG A 55 -39.55 13.14 -2.92
N GLU A 56 -39.58 11.99 -2.26
CA GLU A 56 -40.64 11.60 -1.31
C GLU A 56 -40.30 12.02 0.13
N ILE A 57 -39.05 12.44 0.37
CA ILE A 57 -38.53 12.86 1.70
C ILE A 57 -38.51 14.38 1.80
N CYS A 58 -38.10 15.09 0.74
CA CYS A 58 -38.07 16.55 0.71
C CYS A 58 -38.44 17.12 -0.67
N LYS A 59 -38.84 18.41 -0.69
CA LYS A 59 -39.38 19.07 -1.90
C LYS A 59 -38.35 19.34 -2.99
N ASP A 60 -37.11 19.64 -2.61
CA ASP A 60 -36.04 20.06 -3.53
C ASP A 60 -34.73 19.29 -3.24
N PRO A 61 -34.72 17.97 -3.53
CA PRO A 61 -33.55 17.14 -3.27
C PRO A 61 -32.41 17.53 -4.21
N ARG A 62 -31.20 17.50 -3.65
CA ARG A 62 -29.95 17.82 -4.33
C ARG A 62 -28.91 16.76 -4.03
N LEU A 63 -28.05 16.53 -5.00
CA LEU A 63 -26.89 15.69 -4.81
C LEU A 63 -25.87 16.48 -4.00
N PHE A 64 -25.66 17.75 -4.37
CA PHE A 64 -24.84 18.72 -3.64
C PHE A 64 -25.59 20.04 -3.46
N VAL A 65 -25.49 20.63 -2.27
CA VAL A 65 -26.04 21.97 -2.00
C VAL A 65 -24.95 23.03 -2.14
N ASP A 66 -23.82 22.85 -1.45
CA ASP A 66 -22.69 23.78 -1.42
C ASP A 66 -21.35 23.07 -1.73
N GLY A 67 -21.40 22.11 -2.64
CA GLY A 67 -20.28 21.21 -2.92
C GLY A 67 -20.27 20.00 -1.97
N ILE A 68 -19.10 19.38 -1.79
CA ILE A 68 -18.92 18.30 -0.83
C ILE A 68 -18.23 18.87 0.40
N SER A 69 -18.81 18.58 1.57
CA SER A 69 -18.29 19.00 2.86
C SER A 69 -18.27 17.86 3.87
N THR A 70 -17.41 18.00 4.88
CA THR A 70 -17.37 17.13 6.07
C THR A 70 -18.68 17.21 6.88
N ARG A 71 -19.48 18.28 6.71
CA ARG A 71 -20.82 18.47 7.32
C ARG A 71 -21.87 17.50 6.78
N ASP A 72 -21.65 16.96 5.60
CA ASP A 72 -22.66 16.17 4.91
C ASP A 72 -22.64 14.70 5.37
N LEU A 73 -21.77 14.40 6.33
CA LEU A 73 -21.44 13.06 6.82
C LEU A 73 -21.75 12.97 8.31
N HIS A 74 -22.98 12.57 8.61
CA HIS A 74 -23.37 12.10 9.94
C HIS A 74 -23.61 10.61 9.87
N GLN A 75 -22.95 9.86 10.75
CA GLN A 75 -23.18 8.42 10.87
C GLN A 75 -24.62 8.17 11.36
N GLY A 76 -25.28 7.20 10.73
CA GLY A 76 -26.59 6.71 11.19
C GLY A 76 -26.47 5.59 12.22
N SER A 77 -27.44 4.69 12.22
CA SER A 77 -27.55 3.58 13.18
C SER A 77 -26.50 2.46 13.01
N LEU A 78 -25.70 2.48 11.95
CA LEU A 78 -24.78 1.40 11.59
C LEU A 78 -23.39 1.60 12.21
N GLY A 79 -22.74 0.52 12.66
CA GLY A 79 -21.35 0.53 13.16
C GLY A 79 -20.26 0.70 12.09
N ASN A 80 -20.38 1.69 11.20
CA ASN A 80 -19.49 1.92 10.06
C ASN A 80 -18.64 3.21 10.14
N CYS A 81 -18.35 3.69 11.36
CA CYS A 81 -17.53 4.88 11.60
C CYS A 81 -16.21 4.90 10.82
N TRP A 82 -15.57 3.73 10.68
CA TRP A 82 -14.34 3.52 9.90
C TRP A 82 -14.45 4.03 8.46
N MET A 83 -15.61 3.84 7.84
CA MET A 83 -15.90 4.27 6.48
C MET A 83 -16.25 5.76 6.45
N VAL A 84 -17.12 6.22 7.35
CA VAL A 84 -17.54 7.63 7.40
C VAL A 84 -16.34 8.55 7.70
N ALA A 85 -15.41 8.13 8.56
CA ALA A 85 -14.13 8.80 8.80
C ALA A 85 -13.31 8.94 7.51
N ALA A 86 -13.17 7.85 6.75
CA ALA A 86 -12.45 7.88 5.48
C ALA A 86 -13.12 8.81 4.44
N ILE A 87 -14.47 8.81 4.37
CA ILE A 87 -15.22 9.72 3.48
C ILE A 87 -15.06 11.18 3.94
N SER A 88 -14.95 11.44 5.24
CA SER A 88 -14.72 12.81 5.74
C SER A 88 -13.38 13.38 5.29
N CYS A 89 -12.33 12.56 5.27
CA CYS A 89 -11.04 12.94 4.69
C CYS A 89 -11.15 13.13 3.18
N LEU A 90 -11.87 12.25 2.48
CA LEU A 90 -12.12 12.35 1.04
C LEU A 90 -12.85 13.65 0.66
N ALA A 91 -13.83 14.06 1.47
CA ALA A 91 -14.61 15.28 1.26
C ALA A 91 -13.74 16.55 1.24
N SER A 92 -12.62 16.52 1.96
CA SER A 92 -11.67 17.64 2.03
C SER A 92 -10.77 17.77 0.79
N GLU A 93 -10.76 16.79 -0.12
CA GLU A 93 -9.85 16.76 -1.28
C GLU A 93 -10.61 16.59 -2.61
N PRO A 94 -10.90 17.69 -3.32
CA PRO A 94 -11.68 17.68 -4.56
C PRO A 94 -11.17 16.78 -5.68
N SER A 95 -9.85 16.61 -5.78
CA SER A 95 -9.26 15.75 -6.82
C SER A 95 -9.54 14.26 -6.60
N LEU A 96 -9.84 13.86 -5.35
CA LEU A 96 -10.11 12.48 -4.98
C LEU A 96 -11.60 12.16 -5.02
N TRP A 97 -12.46 12.98 -4.41
CA TRP A 97 -13.88 12.66 -4.38
C TRP A 97 -14.51 12.65 -5.78
N LYS A 98 -14.00 13.48 -6.71
CA LYS A 98 -14.44 13.47 -8.12
C LYS A 98 -14.12 12.15 -8.85
N LYS A 99 -13.15 11.37 -8.37
CA LYS A 99 -12.91 10.01 -8.88
C LYS A 99 -13.96 9.03 -8.37
N VAL A 100 -14.45 9.23 -7.14
CA VAL A 100 -15.47 8.40 -6.49
C VAL A 100 -16.87 8.74 -6.99
N ILE A 101 -17.17 10.01 -7.22
CA ILE A 101 -18.44 10.49 -7.79
C ILE A 101 -18.16 11.06 -9.18
N PRO A 102 -17.97 10.20 -10.20
CA PRO A 102 -17.73 10.67 -11.57
C PRO A 102 -18.95 11.40 -12.11
N ASP A 103 -18.76 12.28 -13.11
CA ASP A 103 -19.86 12.95 -13.82
C ASP A 103 -20.90 13.61 -12.90
N HIS A 104 -20.46 14.07 -11.73
CA HIS A 104 -21.33 14.48 -10.63
C HIS A 104 -22.36 15.55 -11.04
N LEU A 105 -22.00 16.45 -11.97
CA LEU A 105 -22.91 17.46 -12.54
C LEU A 105 -24.05 16.84 -13.36
N ASN A 106 -23.79 15.74 -14.07
CA ASN A 106 -24.78 15.03 -14.87
C ASN A 106 -25.73 14.18 -14.01
N GLN A 107 -25.31 13.84 -12.79
CA GLN A 107 -26.10 13.07 -11.82
C GLN A 107 -27.01 13.96 -10.96
N GLU A 108 -26.70 15.25 -10.85
CA GLU A 108 -27.47 16.21 -10.05
C GLU A 108 -28.95 16.31 -10.48
N TRP A 109 -29.83 16.52 -9.50
CA TRP A 109 -31.22 16.86 -9.77
C TRP A 109 -31.27 18.23 -10.43
N ASN A 110 -31.84 18.31 -11.62
CA ASN A 110 -32.00 19.56 -12.35
C ASN A 110 -33.46 20.03 -12.32
N PRO A 111 -33.80 21.07 -11.52
CA PRO A 111 -35.16 21.59 -11.47
C PRO A 111 -35.67 22.13 -12.81
N LYS A 112 -34.75 22.61 -13.68
CA LYS A 112 -35.09 23.13 -15.02
C LYS A 112 -35.29 22.02 -16.04
N ARG A 113 -34.82 20.80 -15.76
CA ARG A 113 -34.88 19.63 -16.64
C ARG A 113 -35.28 18.38 -15.86
N PRO A 114 -36.50 18.35 -15.28
CA PRO A 114 -36.97 17.20 -14.50
C PRO A 114 -37.11 15.94 -15.35
N ASP A 115 -37.24 16.09 -16.67
CA ASP A 115 -37.23 15.03 -17.68
C ASP A 115 -35.92 14.22 -17.70
N LEU A 116 -34.80 14.78 -17.23
CA LEU A 116 -33.50 14.10 -17.22
C LEU A 116 -33.28 13.22 -15.97
N TYR A 117 -34.19 13.28 -15.00
CA TYR A 117 -34.15 12.47 -13.79
C TYR A 117 -34.74 11.08 -14.04
N ALA A 118 -33.96 10.05 -13.72
CA ALA A 118 -34.35 8.65 -13.86
C ALA A 118 -34.18 7.84 -12.56
N GLY A 119 -33.94 8.51 -11.42
CA GLY A 119 -33.75 7.85 -10.12
C GLY A 119 -32.57 6.88 -10.08
N ILE A 120 -31.47 7.21 -10.77
CA ILE A 120 -30.29 6.38 -10.98
C ILE A 120 -29.01 7.20 -10.78
N PHE A 121 -28.05 6.64 -10.05
CA PHE A 121 -26.78 7.25 -9.69
C PHE A 121 -25.65 6.22 -9.82
N HIS A 122 -24.40 6.65 -9.91
CA HIS A 122 -23.25 5.75 -9.90
C HIS A 122 -22.04 6.35 -9.19
N PHE A 123 -21.26 5.44 -8.61
CA PHE A 123 -20.07 5.72 -7.80
C PHE A 123 -18.96 4.76 -8.19
N ARG A 124 -17.71 5.17 -8.03
CA ARG A 124 -16.54 4.33 -8.30
C ARG A 124 -15.78 4.02 -7.03
N PHE A 125 -15.45 2.75 -6.86
CA PHE A 125 -14.62 2.29 -5.75
C PHE A 125 -13.45 1.48 -6.28
N TRP A 126 -12.27 1.71 -5.72
CA TRP A 126 -11.08 0.98 -6.09
C TRP A 126 -11.08 -0.40 -5.43
N ARG A 127 -10.96 -1.47 -6.22
CA ARG A 127 -10.86 -2.86 -5.73
C ARG A 127 -9.74 -3.57 -6.46
N LEU A 128 -8.77 -4.11 -5.72
CA LEU A 128 -7.63 -4.86 -6.26
C LEU A 128 -7.05 -4.26 -7.54
N GLY A 129 -6.78 -2.96 -7.52
CA GLY A 129 -6.08 -2.31 -8.62
C GLY A 129 -6.95 -1.76 -9.74
N ARG A 130 -8.27 -1.88 -9.66
CA ARG A 130 -9.20 -1.35 -10.67
C ARG A 130 -10.29 -0.51 -10.02
N TRP A 131 -10.74 0.54 -10.70
CA TRP A 131 -11.93 1.28 -10.32
C TRP A 131 -13.18 0.51 -10.79
N MET A 132 -14.07 0.22 -9.87
CA MET A 132 -15.32 -0.50 -10.09
C MET A 132 -16.46 0.49 -10.11
N ASP A 133 -17.20 0.56 -11.22
CA ASP A 133 -18.39 1.42 -11.35
C ASP A 133 -19.63 0.71 -10.77
N VAL A 134 -20.24 1.34 -9.78
CA VAL A 134 -21.38 0.81 -9.01
C VAL A 134 -22.58 1.73 -9.20
N VAL A 135 -23.54 1.24 -9.97
CA VAL A 135 -24.82 1.91 -10.22
C VAL A 135 -25.82 1.54 -9.12
N VAL A 136 -26.58 2.52 -8.62
CA VAL A 136 -27.67 2.35 -7.66
C VAL A 136 -28.89 3.18 -8.06
N ASP A 137 -30.09 2.76 -7.65
CA ASP A 137 -31.22 3.68 -7.58
C ASP A 137 -31.17 4.55 -6.32
N ASP A 138 -32.03 5.57 -6.22
CA ASP A 138 -32.06 6.49 -5.08
C ASP A 138 -33.08 6.17 -3.98
N ARG A 139 -33.62 4.94 -3.92
CA ARG A 139 -34.45 4.54 -2.77
C ARG A 139 -33.57 4.38 -1.52
N LEU A 140 -33.88 5.07 -0.44
CA LEU A 140 -33.12 5.05 0.80
C LEU A 140 -33.98 4.51 1.96
N PRO A 141 -33.40 3.82 2.95
CA PRO A 141 -34.12 3.35 4.13
C PRO A 141 -34.46 4.51 5.07
N VAL A 142 -35.75 4.67 5.36
CA VAL A 142 -36.33 5.80 6.10
C VAL A 142 -37.21 5.28 7.22
N SER A 143 -37.02 5.79 8.43
CA SER A 143 -37.84 5.47 9.60
C SER A 143 -39.28 5.96 9.43
N GLU A 144 -40.16 5.54 10.33
CA GLU A 144 -41.55 6.00 10.38
C GLU A 144 -41.65 7.53 10.48
N ASP A 145 -40.75 8.16 11.24
CA ASP A 145 -40.64 9.62 11.39
C ASP A 145 -40.10 10.37 10.15
N GLY A 146 -39.85 9.67 9.04
CA GLY A 146 -39.34 10.28 7.81
C GLY A 146 -37.84 10.56 7.82
N VAL A 147 -37.09 9.97 8.76
CA VAL A 147 -35.65 10.20 8.95
C VAL A 147 -34.82 9.09 8.32
N LEU A 148 -33.74 9.42 7.63
CA LEU A 148 -32.80 8.43 7.08
C LEU A 148 -32.19 7.57 8.21
N LEU A 149 -32.23 6.24 8.03
CA LEU A 149 -31.73 5.28 9.03
C LEU A 149 -30.19 5.25 9.11
N PHE A 150 -29.53 5.47 7.97
CA PHE A 150 -28.08 5.39 7.82
C PHE A 150 -27.46 6.79 7.60
N CYS A 151 -26.36 6.90 6.84
CA CYS A 151 -25.63 8.15 6.67
C CYS A 151 -26.53 9.26 6.09
N ARG A 152 -26.37 10.48 6.63
CA ARG A 152 -27.17 11.66 6.25
C ARG A 152 -26.37 12.95 6.36
N SER A 153 -26.76 13.95 5.58
CA SER A 153 -26.24 15.33 5.71
C SER A 153 -26.93 16.08 6.84
N ALA A 154 -26.21 17.03 7.47
CA ALA A 154 -26.87 18.03 8.32
C ALA A 154 -27.82 18.93 7.51
N THR A 155 -27.62 19.02 6.20
CA THR A 155 -28.49 19.70 5.25
C THR A 155 -29.57 18.71 4.76
N PRO A 156 -30.85 18.82 5.18
CA PRO A 156 -31.86 17.77 4.94
C PRO A 156 -32.21 17.50 3.47
N ARG A 157 -31.77 18.36 2.56
CA ARG A 157 -32.02 18.30 1.12
C ARG A 157 -30.84 17.74 0.33
N GLU A 158 -29.77 17.30 0.97
CA GLU A 158 -28.54 16.84 0.35
C GLU A 158 -28.31 15.33 0.56
N PHE A 159 -28.03 14.59 -0.53
CA PHE A 159 -28.13 13.13 -0.52
C PHE A 159 -26.90 12.38 -1.04
N TRP A 160 -25.80 13.05 -1.42
CA TRP A 160 -24.63 12.34 -1.98
C TRP A 160 -24.03 11.32 -0.99
N SER A 161 -23.97 11.64 0.31
CA SER A 161 -23.39 10.78 1.33
C SER A 161 -24.21 9.50 1.56
N ALA A 162 -25.53 9.65 1.64
CA ALA A 162 -26.47 8.52 1.75
C ALA A 162 -26.41 7.59 0.54
N LEU A 163 -26.33 8.15 -0.67
CA LEU A 163 -26.23 7.39 -1.92
C LEU A 163 -24.86 6.72 -2.11
N LEU A 164 -23.78 7.39 -1.69
CA LEU A 164 -22.43 6.82 -1.69
C LEU A 164 -22.36 5.62 -0.75
N GLU A 165 -22.93 5.74 0.47
CA GLU A 165 -23.00 4.63 1.41
C GLU A 165 -23.85 3.48 0.86
N LYS A 166 -24.98 3.76 0.22
CA LYS A 166 -25.78 2.73 -0.45
C LYS A 166 -24.98 1.98 -1.52
N ALA A 167 -24.23 2.70 -2.35
CA ALA A 167 -23.41 2.07 -3.39
C ALA A 167 -22.29 1.22 -2.79
N TYR A 168 -21.69 1.65 -1.68
CA TYR A 168 -20.71 0.87 -0.96
C TYR A 168 -21.33 -0.36 -0.26
N ALA A 169 -22.52 -0.22 0.33
CA ALA A 169 -23.30 -1.33 0.88
C ALA A 169 -23.61 -2.38 -0.20
N LYS A 170 -24.07 -1.95 -1.37
CA LYS A 170 -24.28 -2.82 -2.54
C LYS A 170 -23.02 -3.57 -2.94
N LEU A 171 -21.88 -2.88 -3.01
CA LEU A 171 -20.61 -3.50 -3.36
C LEU A 171 -20.19 -4.58 -2.36
N ASN A 172 -20.59 -4.43 -1.10
CA ASN A 172 -20.29 -5.35 0.01
C ASN A 172 -21.46 -6.29 0.34
N GLY A 173 -22.53 -6.32 -0.46
CA GLY A 173 -23.67 -7.23 -0.35
C GLY A 173 -24.92 -6.65 0.32
N CYS A 174 -24.79 -5.89 1.41
CA CYS A 174 -25.89 -5.27 2.16
C CYS A 174 -25.34 -4.18 3.11
N TYR A 175 -26.22 -3.40 3.75
CA TYR A 175 -25.80 -2.39 4.72
C TYR A 175 -25.11 -3.02 5.94
N GLU A 176 -25.66 -4.07 6.54
CA GLU A 176 -25.07 -4.75 7.71
C GLU A 176 -23.64 -5.27 7.44
N ALA A 177 -23.29 -5.55 6.18
CA ALA A 177 -21.93 -5.98 5.83
C ALA A 177 -20.87 -4.89 6.05
N LEU A 178 -21.27 -3.62 6.23
CA LEU A 178 -20.37 -2.51 6.53
C LEU A 178 -20.07 -2.32 8.03
N GLU A 179 -20.76 -3.05 8.92
CA GLU A 179 -20.44 -3.00 10.36
C GLU A 179 -19.06 -3.59 10.65
N GLY A 180 -18.24 -2.91 11.43
CA GLY A 180 -16.93 -3.41 11.85
C GLY A 180 -15.96 -3.59 10.66
N GLY A 181 -15.22 -2.54 10.36
CA GLY A 181 -14.20 -2.53 9.32
C GLY A 181 -12.99 -1.69 9.70
N ASN A 182 -12.02 -1.62 8.78
CA ASN A 182 -10.75 -0.96 9.01
C ASN A 182 -10.67 0.31 8.14
N THR A 183 -10.43 1.47 8.76
CA THR A 183 -10.34 2.77 8.07
C THR A 183 -9.27 2.76 6.96
N ALA A 184 -8.16 2.04 7.15
CA ALA A 184 -7.12 1.87 6.14
C ALA A 184 -7.67 1.28 4.83
N GLU A 185 -8.61 0.36 4.94
CA GLU A 185 -9.25 -0.29 3.80
C GLU A 185 -10.22 0.64 3.08
N ALA A 186 -11.01 1.42 3.82
CA ALA A 186 -11.90 2.41 3.22
C ALA A 186 -11.10 3.47 2.44
N LEU A 187 -10.01 3.97 3.03
CA LEU A 187 -9.15 4.95 2.36
C LEU A 187 -8.59 4.40 1.02
N ILE A 188 -8.20 3.13 0.98
CA ILE A 188 -7.78 2.47 -0.27
C ILE A 188 -8.93 2.42 -1.27
N ASP A 189 -10.13 2.04 -0.85
CA ASP A 189 -11.29 1.91 -1.75
C ASP A 189 -11.72 3.26 -2.35
N PHE A 190 -11.53 4.36 -1.62
CA PHE A 190 -11.90 5.70 -2.08
C PHE A 190 -10.79 6.42 -2.86
N THR A 191 -9.55 5.94 -2.82
CA THR A 191 -8.41 6.67 -3.43
C THR A 191 -7.59 5.85 -4.41
N GLY A 192 -7.59 4.53 -4.28
CA GLY A 192 -6.63 3.63 -4.91
C GLY A 192 -5.19 3.77 -4.39
N GLY A 193 -5.01 4.53 -3.30
CA GLY A 193 -3.73 4.77 -2.66
C GLY A 193 -3.20 3.58 -1.86
N VAL A 194 -2.28 3.88 -0.97
CA VAL A 194 -1.61 2.91 -0.09
C VAL A 194 -1.76 3.36 1.35
N SER A 195 -2.39 2.54 2.17
CA SER A 195 -2.53 2.82 3.59
C SER A 195 -1.38 2.20 4.39
N GLU A 196 -0.77 3.03 5.22
CA GLU A 196 0.31 2.71 6.16
C GLU A 196 -0.21 2.96 7.59
N PRO A 197 -0.43 1.91 8.38
CA PRO A 197 -0.74 2.05 9.79
C PRO A 197 0.53 2.40 10.58
N LEU A 198 0.43 3.39 11.46
CA LEU A 198 1.47 3.85 12.36
C LEU A 198 0.96 3.68 13.80
N SER A 199 1.60 2.79 14.56
CA SER A 199 1.33 2.64 15.99
C SER A 199 2.05 3.75 16.75
N LEU A 200 1.31 4.50 17.57
CA LEU A 200 1.89 5.57 18.37
C LEU A 200 2.34 5.03 19.73
N ASP A 201 3.65 5.10 19.99
CA ASP A 201 4.19 4.89 21.34
C ASP A 201 3.99 6.16 22.16
N ARG A 202 2.91 6.17 22.96
CA ARG A 202 2.52 7.36 23.74
C ARG A 202 3.55 7.71 24.81
N GLU A 203 4.23 6.73 25.39
CA GLU A 203 5.25 7.00 26.40
C GLU A 203 6.48 7.66 25.76
N ALA A 204 6.95 7.11 24.64
CA ALA A 204 8.07 7.68 23.92
C ALA A 204 7.75 9.08 23.37
N LEU A 205 6.54 9.30 22.84
CA LEU A 205 6.09 10.62 22.37
C LEU A 205 5.91 11.65 23.50
N ARG A 206 5.62 11.20 24.73
CA ARG A 206 5.53 12.05 25.93
C ARG A 206 6.91 12.43 26.46
N LEU A 207 7.86 11.49 26.46
CA LEU A 207 9.20 11.67 27.02
C LEU A 207 10.18 12.34 26.03
N HIS A 208 10.04 12.07 24.73
CA HIS A 208 11.01 12.48 23.71
C HIS A 208 10.43 13.52 22.74
N SER A 209 10.74 14.79 22.98
CA SER A 209 10.28 15.90 22.13
C SER A 209 10.72 15.80 20.66
N ASP A 210 11.85 15.17 20.37
CA ASP A 210 12.35 14.95 19.00
C ASP A 210 11.49 13.94 18.23
N GLN A 211 11.06 12.85 18.86
CA GLN A 211 10.17 11.88 18.22
C GLN A 211 8.81 12.50 17.92
N ARG A 212 8.27 13.27 18.87
CA ARG A 212 7.04 14.04 18.67
C ARG A 212 7.18 15.03 17.52
N ARG A 213 8.29 15.75 17.43
CA ARG A 213 8.57 16.67 16.31
C ARG A 213 8.68 15.93 14.98
N ALA A 214 9.33 14.77 14.94
CA ALA A 214 9.45 13.95 13.73
C ALA A 214 8.08 13.43 13.25
N LEU A 215 7.21 13.01 14.17
CA LEU A 215 5.84 12.62 13.85
C LEU A 215 5.06 13.81 13.27
N PHE A 216 5.11 14.98 13.91
CA PHE A 216 4.44 16.19 13.41
C PHE A 216 4.91 16.56 11.99
N GLN A 217 6.22 16.55 11.74
CA GLN A 217 6.80 16.81 10.42
C GLN A 217 6.33 15.79 9.38
N THR A 218 6.25 14.51 9.78
CA THR A 218 5.74 13.45 8.91
C THR A 218 4.28 13.70 8.53
N LEU A 219 3.41 13.99 9.50
CA LEU A 219 1.99 14.26 9.23
C LEU A 219 1.79 15.54 8.43
N THR A 220 2.61 16.58 8.67
CA THR A 220 2.60 17.82 7.89
C THR A 220 2.92 17.54 6.42
N LYS A 221 4.03 16.82 6.15
CA LYS A 221 4.43 16.46 4.79
C LYS A 221 3.36 15.62 4.08
N VAL A 222 2.77 14.66 4.79
CA VAL A 222 1.69 13.83 4.25
C VAL A 222 0.46 14.67 3.88
N HIS A 223 0.06 15.59 4.76
CA HIS A 223 -1.07 16.49 4.52
C HIS A 223 -0.81 17.44 3.34
N GLU A 224 0.39 18.01 3.25
CA GLU A 224 0.84 18.87 2.13
C GLU A 224 0.79 18.12 0.79
N CYS A 225 1.15 16.83 0.78
CA CYS A 225 1.00 15.94 -0.38
C CYS A 225 -0.44 15.47 -0.65
N LYS A 226 -1.46 16.11 -0.04
CA LYS A 226 -2.89 15.80 -0.20
C LYS A 226 -3.26 14.34 0.13
N SER A 227 -2.41 13.66 0.90
CA SER A 227 -2.68 12.31 1.37
C SER A 227 -3.69 12.34 2.51
N LEU A 228 -4.49 11.30 2.62
CA LEU A 228 -5.56 11.23 3.62
C LEU A 228 -5.02 10.65 4.92
N ILE A 229 -5.38 11.25 6.05
CA ILE A 229 -4.89 10.84 7.36
C ILE A 229 -6.08 10.61 8.28
N THR A 230 -6.10 9.45 8.94
CA THR A 230 -7.09 9.12 9.96
C THR A 230 -6.38 8.62 11.21
N CYS A 231 -7.08 8.59 12.34
CA CYS A 231 -6.52 8.13 13.60
C CYS A 231 -7.62 7.54 14.48
N SER A 232 -7.22 6.81 15.51
CA SER A 232 -8.17 6.20 16.44
C SER A 232 -7.59 6.09 17.85
N ILE A 233 -8.47 5.82 18.79
CA ILE A 233 -8.17 5.75 20.22
C ILE A 233 -8.59 4.38 20.75
N ARG A 234 -7.63 3.65 21.34
CA ARG A 234 -7.90 2.35 21.99
C ARG A 234 -8.23 2.43 23.48
N SER A 235 -8.01 3.56 24.16
CA SER A 235 -8.22 3.77 25.61
C SER A 235 -9.42 4.67 25.95
N VAL A 236 -9.94 4.59 27.17
CA VAL A 236 -11.06 5.43 27.66
C VAL A 236 -10.55 6.83 28.02
N LEU A 237 -11.33 7.88 27.75
CA LEU A 237 -11.01 9.27 28.08
C LEU A 237 -12.26 10.03 28.54
N GLU A 238 -12.13 10.87 29.56
CA GLU A 238 -13.22 11.72 30.10
C GLU A 238 -13.38 13.06 29.36
N CYS A 239 -12.61 13.29 28.29
CA CYS A 239 -12.50 14.58 27.57
C CYS A 239 -13.36 14.68 26.29
N GLY A 240 -14.41 13.86 26.16
CA GLY A 240 -15.33 13.85 25.01
C GLY A 240 -14.84 13.08 23.79
N LEU A 241 -13.63 12.50 23.84
CA LEU A 241 -13.10 11.60 22.82
C LEU A 241 -13.67 10.18 22.96
N VAL A 242 -13.93 9.54 21.82
CA VAL A 242 -14.64 8.27 21.73
C VAL A 242 -13.66 7.13 21.44
N ARG A 243 -13.69 6.11 22.29
CA ARG A 243 -12.91 4.88 22.13
C ARG A 243 -13.43 4.02 20.98
N GLY A 244 -12.52 3.36 20.24
CA GLY A 244 -12.88 2.45 19.16
C GLY A 244 -13.50 3.17 17.95
N HIS A 245 -13.30 4.49 17.86
CA HIS A 245 -13.83 5.35 16.82
C HIS A 245 -12.71 5.91 15.96
N ALA A 246 -13.00 6.09 14.66
CA ALA A 246 -12.06 6.65 13.71
C ALA A 246 -12.31 8.14 13.53
N TYR A 247 -11.25 8.94 13.63
CA TYR A 247 -11.27 10.39 13.40
C TYR A 247 -10.48 10.71 12.13
N GLY A 248 -10.94 11.69 11.36
CA GLY A 248 -10.19 12.25 10.24
C GLY A 248 -9.28 13.38 10.69
N ILE A 249 -8.05 13.45 10.19
CA ILE A 249 -7.19 14.65 10.37
C ILE A 249 -7.37 15.52 9.12
N THR A 250 -7.99 16.68 9.28
CA THR A 250 -8.33 17.57 8.16
C THR A 250 -7.33 18.72 7.99
N ALA A 251 -6.52 19.02 9.01
CA ALA A 251 -5.41 19.97 8.91
C ALA A 251 -4.29 19.68 9.91
N VAL A 252 -3.05 19.98 9.51
CA VAL A 252 -1.87 19.96 10.39
C VAL A 252 -1.18 21.31 10.23
N ARG A 253 -1.02 22.08 11.32
CA ARG A 253 -0.56 23.47 11.24
C ARG A 253 0.38 23.85 12.36
N LYS A 254 1.36 24.67 12.00
CA LYS A 254 2.24 25.36 12.93
C LYS A 254 1.85 26.82 13.01
N VAL A 255 1.48 27.27 14.20
CA VAL A 255 0.96 28.61 14.48
C VAL A 255 1.97 29.39 15.32
N ARG A 256 2.09 30.69 15.08
CA ARG A 256 2.91 31.58 15.92
C ARG A 256 2.00 32.21 16.97
N LEU A 257 2.40 32.13 18.23
CA LEU A 257 1.70 32.82 19.31
C LEU A 257 1.99 34.33 19.24
N GLY A 258 1.02 35.15 19.65
CA GLY A 258 1.17 36.61 19.63
C GLY A 258 2.20 37.11 20.64
N GLU A 259 2.84 38.25 20.34
CA GLU A 259 3.90 38.84 21.17
C GLU A 259 3.48 39.12 22.62
N LYS A 260 2.19 39.38 22.88
CA LYS A 260 1.65 39.70 24.21
C LYS A 260 1.69 38.55 25.23
N VAL A 261 1.95 37.31 24.81
CA VAL A 261 1.98 36.13 25.70
C VAL A 261 3.39 35.86 26.27
N LEU A 262 4.42 36.50 25.72
CA LEU A 262 5.82 36.17 26.01
C LEU A 262 6.43 37.18 26.99
N LYS A 263 6.46 36.84 28.29
CA LYS A 263 7.26 37.57 29.29
C LYS A 263 8.78 37.36 29.12
N THR A 264 9.20 36.47 28.22
CA THR A 264 10.58 36.02 28.03
C THR A 264 10.94 35.93 26.54
N GLY A 265 10.87 37.05 25.81
CA GLY A 265 11.69 37.35 24.60
C GLY A 265 11.82 36.33 23.45
N GLY A 266 11.10 35.22 23.41
CA GLY A 266 11.27 34.13 22.44
C GLY A 266 10.01 33.84 21.64
N THR A 267 10.11 33.61 20.33
CA THR A 267 8.95 33.24 19.49
C THR A 267 8.47 31.82 19.80
N SER A 268 7.47 31.67 20.67
CA SER A 268 6.84 30.37 20.91
C SER A 268 5.97 29.95 19.71
N ARG A 269 6.11 28.68 19.31
CA ARG A 269 5.44 28.07 18.15
C ARG A 269 4.53 26.97 18.67
N LEU A 270 3.26 27.03 18.30
CA LEU A 270 2.24 26.05 18.64
C LEU A 270 2.08 25.06 17.48
N PHE A 271 2.04 23.77 17.80
CA PHE A 271 1.83 22.70 16.83
C PHE A 271 0.40 22.17 17.02
N MET A 272 -0.42 22.26 15.97
CA MET A 272 -1.85 21.99 16.07
C MET A 272 -2.30 21.00 15.00
N VAL A 273 -3.31 20.21 15.36
CA VAL A 273 -4.02 19.34 14.43
C VAL A 273 -5.52 19.63 14.49
N ARG A 274 -6.16 19.63 13.32
CA ARG A 274 -7.62 19.70 13.20
C ARG A 274 -8.17 18.33 12.91
N MET A 275 -9.15 17.95 13.71
CA MET A 275 -9.73 16.63 13.77
C MET A 275 -11.21 16.71 13.39
N ARG A 276 -11.72 15.64 12.77
CA ARG A 276 -13.14 15.45 12.44
C ARG A 276 -13.65 14.19 13.11
N ASN A 277 -14.71 14.33 13.90
CA ASN A 277 -15.53 13.25 14.43
C ASN A 277 -16.72 12.93 13.49
N PRO A 278 -16.74 11.76 12.84
CA PRO A 278 -17.87 11.28 12.02
C PRO A 278 -19.27 11.32 12.65
N TRP A 279 -19.39 11.29 13.99
CA TRP A 279 -20.70 11.36 14.65
C TRP A 279 -21.30 12.76 14.64
N GLY A 280 -20.48 13.80 14.51
CA GLY A 280 -20.96 15.18 14.50
C GLY A 280 -21.67 15.62 15.78
N THR A 281 -21.50 14.93 16.92
CA THR A 281 -22.26 15.24 18.16
C THR A 281 -21.42 15.30 19.43
N THR A 282 -20.18 14.80 19.43
CA THR A 282 -19.27 14.86 20.57
C THR A 282 -17.94 15.49 20.17
N ASP A 283 -17.68 16.68 20.71
CA ASP A 283 -16.45 17.43 20.43
C ASP A 283 -15.49 17.37 21.63
N TRP A 284 -14.20 17.46 21.31
CA TRP A 284 -13.12 17.67 22.28
C TRP A 284 -13.42 18.89 23.15
N THR A 285 -13.35 18.73 24.47
CA THR A 285 -13.65 19.80 25.44
C THR A 285 -12.40 20.45 26.04
N GLY A 286 -11.21 19.91 25.77
CA GLY A 286 -9.95 20.39 26.33
C GLY A 286 -9.37 21.63 25.64
N ALA A 287 -8.05 21.74 25.69
CA ALA A 287 -7.31 22.87 25.15
C ALA A 287 -7.58 23.09 23.65
N TRP A 288 -7.78 24.33 23.22
CA TRP A 288 -8.13 24.69 21.83
C TRP A 288 -9.43 24.10 21.28
N SER A 289 -10.29 23.54 22.14
CA SER A 289 -11.68 23.24 21.78
C SER A 289 -12.41 24.48 21.28
N GLN A 290 -13.53 24.30 20.58
CA GLN A 290 -14.25 25.41 19.93
C GLN A 290 -14.63 26.56 20.89
N ARG A 291 -14.88 26.25 22.17
CA ARG A 291 -15.25 27.22 23.21
C ARG A 291 -14.08 27.61 24.14
N SER A 292 -12.87 27.14 23.85
CA SER A 292 -11.69 27.39 24.71
C SER A 292 -11.27 28.86 24.69
N GLU A 293 -11.04 29.42 25.88
CA GLU A 293 -10.50 30.77 26.02
C GLU A 293 -9.06 30.89 25.49
N GLN A 294 -8.36 29.77 25.29
CA GLN A 294 -7.00 29.79 24.73
C GLN A 294 -6.94 30.37 23.33
N TRP A 295 -8.05 30.34 22.57
CA TRP A 295 -8.13 31.05 21.29
C TRP A 295 -7.83 32.54 21.43
N GLN A 296 -8.09 33.16 22.60
CA GLN A 296 -7.76 34.55 22.89
C GLN A 296 -6.27 34.87 22.74
N GLN A 297 -5.39 33.86 22.87
CA GLN A 297 -3.94 33.99 22.74
C GLN A 297 -3.46 34.17 21.29
N LEU A 298 -4.30 33.86 20.29
CA LEU A 298 -3.98 34.05 18.87
C LEU A 298 -4.53 35.38 18.34
N SER A 299 -3.82 35.99 17.40
CA SER A 299 -4.32 37.16 16.67
C SER A 299 -5.55 36.79 15.84
N ARG A 300 -6.40 37.78 15.54
CA ARG A 300 -7.57 37.56 14.66
C ARG A 300 -7.17 37.00 13.30
N ALA A 301 -6.10 37.51 12.70
CA ALA A 301 -5.59 37.04 11.41
C ALA A 301 -5.17 35.56 11.44
N GLU A 302 -4.51 35.11 12.52
CA GLU A 302 -4.16 33.68 12.67
C GLU A 302 -5.41 32.82 12.89
N ARG A 303 -6.40 33.28 13.67
CA ARG A 303 -7.68 32.55 13.84
C ARG A 303 -8.45 32.41 12.52
N ASP A 304 -8.51 33.48 11.74
CA ASP A 304 -9.17 33.48 10.43
C ASP A 304 -8.43 32.52 9.48
N LYS A 305 -7.09 32.55 9.48
CA LYS A 305 -6.25 31.64 8.70
C LYS A 305 -6.48 30.19 9.09
N MET A 306 -6.66 29.90 10.39
CA MET A 306 -6.98 28.56 10.91
C MET A 306 -8.36 28.06 10.48
N GLY A 307 -9.19 28.92 9.87
CA GLY A 307 -10.51 28.53 9.39
C GLY A 307 -11.40 28.06 10.53
N LEU A 308 -11.35 28.77 11.66
CA LEU A 308 -12.30 28.63 12.77
C LEU A 308 -13.70 29.01 12.29
N VAL A 309 -14.37 28.08 11.61
CA VAL A 309 -15.77 28.24 11.26
C VAL A 309 -16.56 27.82 12.49
N VAL A 310 -17.19 28.78 13.16
CA VAL A 310 -17.90 28.63 14.45
C VAL A 310 -19.13 27.69 14.35
N ARG A 311 -19.31 26.95 13.26
CA ARG A 311 -20.53 26.17 12.95
C ARG A 311 -20.28 24.75 12.39
N ASP A 312 -19.05 24.25 12.39
CA ASP A 312 -18.76 22.88 11.96
C ASP A 312 -18.94 21.88 13.10
N VAL A 313 -20.12 21.25 13.18
CA VAL A 313 -20.41 20.28 14.24
C VAL A 313 -19.52 19.05 14.06
N GLY A 314 -18.70 18.73 15.07
CA GLY A 314 -17.78 17.59 15.02
C GLY A 314 -16.43 17.87 14.35
N GLU A 315 -16.04 19.11 14.05
CA GLU A 315 -14.63 19.47 13.76
C GLU A 315 -14.05 20.30 14.91
N PHE A 316 -12.85 19.93 15.36
CA PHE A 316 -12.18 20.63 16.44
C PHE A 316 -10.68 20.69 16.21
N TRP A 317 -10.04 21.71 16.79
CA TRP A 317 -8.59 21.79 16.89
C TRP A 317 -8.13 21.26 18.25
N MET A 318 -6.91 20.72 18.27
CA MET A 318 -6.24 20.35 19.50
C MET A 318 -4.73 20.60 19.39
N ASP A 319 -4.08 20.70 20.55
CA ASP A 319 -2.63 20.72 20.62
C ASP A 319 -2.06 19.36 20.19
N PHE A 320 -0.92 19.37 19.50
CA PHE A 320 -0.27 18.14 19.06
C PHE A 320 0.27 17.29 20.22
N GLU A 321 0.58 17.90 21.35
CA GLU A 321 0.94 17.20 22.58
C GLU A 321 -0.24 16.39 23.12
N ASP A 322 -1.43 17.00 23.19
CA ASP A 322 -2.67 16.31 23.59
C ASP A 322 -3.01 15.17 22.61
N PHE A 323 -2.77 15.40 21.31
CA PHE A 323 -2.94 14.36 20.30
C PHE A 323 -2.04 13.14 20.60
N CYS A 324 -0.76 13.36 20.92
CA CYS A 324 0.18 12.29 21.24
C CYS A 324 -0.15 11.56 22.56
N GLN A 325 -0.81 12.24 23.50
CA GLN A 325 -1.22 11.66 24.78
C GLN A 325 -2.47 10.79 24.66
N HIS A 326 -3.38 11.14 23.75
CA HIS A 326 -4.69 10.50 23.66
C HIS A 326 -4.81 9.47 22.53
N PHE A 327 -4.22 9.72 21.37
CA PHE A 327 -4.37 8.85 20.20
C PHE A 327 -3.36 7.70 20.22
N THR A 328 -3.79 6.54 19.71
CA THR A 328 -2.99 5.31 19.76
C THR A 328 -2.52 4.86 18.39
N ASP A 329 -3.30 5.17 17.35
CA ASP A 329 -3.05 4.70 16.00
C ASP A 329 -3.31 5.82 15.01
N VAL A 330 -2.44 5.92 14.00
CA VAL A 330 -2.63 6.78 12.83
C VAL A 330 -2.57 5.92 11.58
N VAL A 331 -3.45 6.18 10.63
CA VAL A 331 -3.40 5.57 9.31
C VAL A 331 -3.20 6.66 8.29
N VAL A 332 -2.09 6.55 7.56
CA VAL A 332 -1.75 7.45 6.45
C VAL A 332 -2.04 6.74 5.14
N CYS A 333 -2.94 7.30 4.32
CA CYS A 333 -3.18 6.83 2.97
C CYS A 333 -2.46 7.73 1.96
N ARG A 334 -1.31 7.23 1.48
CA ARG A 334 -0.48 7.91 0.49
C ARG A 334 -1.10 7.77 -0.90
N LEU A 335 -1.25 8.89 -1.58
CA LEU A 335 -1.66 8.90 -2.98
C LEU A 335 -0.46 8.54 -3.85
N VAL A 336 -0.66 7.58 -4.74
CA VAL A 336 0.34 7.24 -5.76
C VAL A 336 -0.07 7.97 -7.03
N GLU A 337 0.65 9.02 -7.38
CA GLU A 337 0.46 9.71 -8.66
C GLU A 337 0.78 8.74 -9.80
N ARG A 338 -0.23 8.43 -10.62
CA ARG A 338 -0.01 7.88 -11.95
C ARG A 338 0.02 9.04 -12.92
N THR A 339 1.15 9.19 -13.61
CA THR A 339 1.27 9.99 -14.83
C THR A 339 0.11 9.66 -15.76
N LEU A 340 -0.57 10.71 -16.21
CA LEU A 340 -1.76 10.69 -17.07
C LEU A 340 -1.58 9.76 -18.29
N SER A 341 -2.38 8.70 -18.34
CA SER A 341 -2.97 8.06 -19.54
C SER A 341 -3.57 6.73 -19.10
N GLU A 342 -4.90 6.61 -19.15
CA GLU A 342 -5.58 5.31 -19.05
C GLU A 342 -5.20 4.48 -20.29
N PRO A 343 -4.57 3.30 -20.16
CA PRO A 343 -4.51 2.35 -21.26
C PRO A 343 -5.65 1.32 -21.13
N ASP A 344 -6.11 0.92 -22.31
CA ASP A 344 -7.12 -0.09 -22.60
C ASP A 344 -7.06 -1.35 -21.70
N VAL A 345 -8.24 -1.84 -21.34
CA VAL A 345 -8.54 -2.88 -20.34
C VAL A 345 -8.03 -4.29 -20.72
N ASN A 346 -7.30 -4.45 -21.83
CA ASN A 346 -6.94 -5.76 -22.39
C ASN A 346 -5.43 -6.05 -22.56
N LYS A 347 -4.52 -5.26 -21.97
CA LYS A 347 -3.10 -5.62 -21.95
C LYS A 347 -2.57 -5.81 -20.53
N VAL A 348 -2.48 -7.08 -20.15
CA VAL A 348 -1.58 -7.56 -19.08
C VAL A 348 -0.16 -7.38 -19.59
N THR A 349 0.40 -6.19 -19.44
CA THR A 349 1.83 -5.97 -19.58
C THR A 349 2.26 -4.97 -18.53
N ALA A 350 3.21 -5.40 -17.70
CA ALA A 350 3.95 -4.54 -16.81
C ALA A 350 4.57 -3.42 -17.64
N GLU A 351 4.05 -2.19 -17.53
CA GLU A 351 4.86 -1.02 -17.83
C GLU A 351 4.22 0.32 -17.39
N LYS A 352 5.14 1.22 -17.00
CA LYS A 352 5.04 2.63 -16.63
C LYS A 352 4.57 2.95 -15.20
N GLY A 353 5.58 3.21 -14.35
CA GLY A 353 5.47 3.96 -13.09
C GLY A 353 4.96 3.15 -11.90
N GLY A 354 5.87 2.52 -11.16
CA GLY A 354 5.58 1.67 -10.00
C GLY A 354 5.34 0.20 -10.39
N GLY A 355 6.08 -0.73 -9.77
CA GLY A 355 5.94 -2.17 -10.01
C GLY A 355 4.63 -2.68 -9.40
N LYS A 356 3.56 -2.69 -10.19
CA LYS A 356 2.26 -3.26 -9.80
C LYS A 356 2.05 -4.58 -10.53
N VAL A 357 1.80 -5.65 -9.77
CA VAL A 357 1.50 -6.97 -10.34
C VAL A 357 0.25 -7.54 -9.67
N ASN A 358 -0.73 -7.92 -10.50
CA ASN A 358 -1.89 -8.69 -10.05
C ASN A 358 -1.49 -10.16 -10.04
N GLY A 359 -1.77 -10.87 -8.94
CA GLY A 359 -1.46 -12.29 -8.79
C GLY A 359 -2.67 -13.09 -8.27
N VAL A 360 -2.61 -14.41 -8.39
CA VAL A 360 -3.67 -15.30 -7.88
C VAL A 360 -3.01 -16.48 -7.17
N TRP A 361 -3.38 -16.74 -5.93
CA TRP A 361 -3.16 -18.03 -5.25
C TRP A 361 -4.21 -19.01 -5.78
N LYS A 362 -3.80 -19.89 -6.70
CA LYS A 362 -4.66 -20.89 -7.31
C LYS A 362 -4.07 -22.28 -7.07
N VAL A 363 -4.93 -23.25 -6.75
CA VAL A 363 -4.60 -24.67 -6.91
C VAL A 363 -4.58 -24.95 -8.41
N GLU A 364 -3.39 -25.04 -8.99
CA GLU A 364 -3.21 -25.48 -10.37
C GLU A 364 -3.06 -27.00 -10.41
N LEU A 365 -3.62 -27.61 -11.46
CA LEU A 365 -3.47 -29.04 -11.77
C LEU A 365 -2.11 -29.34 -12.46
N ASP A 366 -1.30 -28.32 -12.73
CA ASP A 366 0.11 -28.51 -13.08
C ASP A 366 0.92 -28.80 -11.80
N LYS A 367 2.06 -29.49 -11.93
CA LYS A 367 2.74 -30.35 -10.94
C LYS A 367 3.03 -29.77 -9.54
N ARG A 368 2.77 -28.48 -9.26
CA ARG A 368 2.89 -27.87 -7.92
C ARG A 368 1.77 -26.84 -7.64
N SER A 369 1.12 -26.99 -6.49
CA SER A 369 0.15 -26.02 -5.95
C SER A 369 0.84 -24.68 -5.61
N ARG A 370 0.27 -23.54 -6.04
CA ARG A 370 0.79 -22.19 -5.72
C ARG A 370 0.39 -21.68 -4.32
N CYS A 371 -0.15 -22.56 -3.48
CA CYS A 371 -0.68 -22.24 -2.16
C CYS A 371 0.24 -22.83 -1.08
N GLY A 372 1.45 -22.26 -0.98
CA GLY A 372 2.56 -22.84 -0.23
C GLY A 372 2.56 -22.59 1.29
N GLY A 373 1.74 -21.65 1.77
CA GLY A 373 1.77 -21.22 3.18
C GLY A 373 2.98 -20.34 3.51
N CYS A 374 3.08 -19.87 4.76
CA CYS A 374 4.17 -19.02 5.20
C CYS A 374 5.50 -19.78 5.35
N ILE A 375 6.57 -19.07 5.69
CA ILE A 375 7.95 -19.62 5.79
C ILE A 375 8.10 -20.77 6.80
N ASN A 376 7.17 -20.89 7.75
CA ASN A 376 7.13 -22.01 8.70
C ASN A 376 6.84 -23.35 8.01
N HIS A 377 6.21 -23.33 6.83
CA HIS A 377 5.92 -24.51 6.01
C HIS A 377 7.04 -24.75 4.99
N ARG A 378 8.24 -25.14 5.48
CA ARG A 378 9.48 -25.19 4.69
C ARG A 378 9.36 -25.96 3.37
N ASP A 379 8.61 -27.07 3.36
CA ASP A 379 8.46 -27.94 2.19
C ASP A 379 7.62 -27.31 1.08
N THR A 380 6.70 -26.40 1.41
CA THR A 380 5.73 -25.85 0.46
C THR A 380 5.87 -24.34 0.26
N PHE A 381 6.56 -23.64 1.15
CA PHE A 381 6.72 -22.17 1.14
C PHE A 381 7.21 -21.64 -0.22
N LEU A 382 8.20 -22.30 -0.83
CA LEU A 382 8.75 -21.87 -2.11
C LEU A 382 7.84 -22.18 -3.32
N HIS A 383 6.71 -22.89 -3.12
CA HIS A 383 5.70 -23.07 -4.16
C HIS A 383 4.84 -21.82 -4.38
N ASN A 384 4.79 -20.89 -3.42
CA ASN A 384 4.07 -19.64 -3.58
C ASN A 384 4.55 -18.85 -4.82
N PRO A 385 3.73 -17.92 -5.34
CA PRO A 385 4.19 -16.95 -6.33
C PRO A 385 5.45 -16.22 -5.87
N GLN A 386 6.37 -15.98 -6.78
CA GLN A 386 7.66 -15.34 -6.49
C GLN A 386 7.85 -14.16 -7.42
N PHE A 387 8.11 -12.98 -6.87
CA PHE A 387 8.29 -11.76 -7.67
C PHE A 387 9.66 -11.14 -7.38
N MET A 388 10.47 -11.02 -8.42
CA MET A 388 11.82 -10.47 -8.35
C MET A 388 11.82 -8.97 -8.63
N PHE A 389 12.67 -8.24 -7.90
CA PHE A 389 12.99 -6.85 -8.16
C PHE A 389 14.46 -6.54 -7.79
N GLU A 390 14.96 -5.39 -8.23
CA GLU A 390 16.36 -4.99 -8.04
C GLU A 390 16.45 -3.59 -7.43
N VAL A 391 17.29 -3.45 -6.40
CA VAL A 391 17.67 -2.18 -5.79
C VAL A 391 19.06 -1.81 -6.30
N ARG A 392 19.16 -0.65 -6.95
CA ARG A 392 20.40 -0.18 -7.60
C ARG A 392 21.17 0.86 -6.79
N ALA A 393 20.49 1.58 -5.91
CA ALA A 393 21.09 2.51 -4.96
C ALA A 393 21.82 1.75 -3.84
N LYS A 394 22.71 2.42 -3.12
CA LYS A 394 23.40 1.83 -1.95
C LYS A 394 22.38 1.39 -0.89
N GLU A 395 21.40 2.25 -0.66
CA GLU A 395 20.22 2.01 0.17
C GLU A 395 19.02 2.66 -0.51
N GLU A 396 17.88 2.00 -0.45
CA GLU A 396 16.62 2.48 -1.00
C GLU A 396 15.49 2.15 -0.04
N GLU A 397 14.66 3.14 0.25
CA GLU A 397 13.41 2.91 0.98
C GLU A 397 12.37 2.30 0.03
N VAL A 398 11.85 1.13 0.41
CA VAL A 398 10.79 0.44 -0.31
C VAL A 398 9.53 0.35 0.54
N LEU A 399 8.39 0.43 -0.12
CA LEU A 399 7.07 0.21 0.45
C LEU A 399 6.40 -0.93 -0.32
N ILE A 400 6.19 -2.06 0.35
CA ILE A 400 5.60 -3.26 -0.22
C ILE A 400 4.21 -3.45 0.37
N CYS A 401 3.22 -3.64 -0.50
CA CYS A 401 1.83 -3.81 -0.10
C CYS A 401 1.23 -5.07 -0.73
N LEU A 402 0.73 -5.96 0.12
CA LEU A 402 -0.03 -7.14 -0.27
C LEU A 402 -1.49 -6.94 0.09
N GLN A 403 -2.40 -7.22 -0.86
CA GLN A 403 -3.84 -7.09 -0.64
C GLN A 403 -4.58 -8.33 -1.17
N GLN A 404 -5.57 -8.79 -0.43
CA GLN A 404 -6.48 -9.87 -0.85
C GLN A 404 -7.84 -9.31 -1.31
N GLU A 405 -8.67 -10.14 -1.93
CA GLU A 405 -10.05 -9.77 -2.25
C GLU A 405 -10.84 -9.36 -1.01
N ASP A 406 -11.76 -8.40 -1.19
CA ASP A 406 -12.74 -8.09 -0.15
C ASP A 406 -13.78 -9.21 -0.09
N ARG A 407 -13.90 -9.84 1.09
CA ARG A 407 -14.81 -10.97 1.31
C ARG A 407 -16.09 -10.57 2.02
N ARG A 408 -16.31 -9.29 2.34
CA ARG A 408 -17.51 -8.79 3.05
C ARG A 408 -18.82 -9.22 2.39
N MET A 409 -18.85 -9.30 1.06
CA MET A 409 -19.99 -9.79 0.28
C MET A 409 -20.47 -11.20 0.67
N TRP A 410 -19.59 -11.99 1.30
CA TRP A 410 -19.84 -13.36 1.74
C TRP A 410 -20.08 -13.48 3.26
N ARG A 411 -20.14 -12.38 4.01
CA ARG A 411 -20.42 -12.38 5.47
C ARG A 411 -21.74 -13.08 5.79
N LYS A 412 -22.77 -12.88 4.96
CA LYS A 412 -24.07 -13.56 5.09
C LYS A 412 -24.00 -15.09 4.98
N ASN A 413 -22.94 -15.61 4.37
CA ASN A 413 -22.68 -17.04 4.19
C ASN A 413 -21.62 -17.57 5.18
N GLY A 414 -21.18 -16.77 6.17
CA GLY A 414 -20.11 -17.14 7.10
C GLY A 414 -18.72 -17.20 6.47
N LYS A 415 -18.53 -16.71 5.24
CA LYS A 415 -17.24 -16.74 4.51
C LYS A 415 -16.65 -15.34 4.31
N GLY A 416 -17.01 -14.41 5.21
CA GLY A 416 -16.64 -13.00 5.11
C GLY A 416 -15.35 -12.61 5.81
N GLU A 417 -14.68 -13.57 6.43
CA GLU A 417 -13.42 -13.37 7.14
C GLU A 417 -12.24 -13.29 6.15
N ASN A 418 -11.33 -12.36 6.42
CA ASN A 418 -10.09 -12.24 5.67
C ASN A 418 -9.17 -13.43 5.97
N LEU A 419 -8.37 -13.81 4.99
CA LEU A 419 -7.32 -14.79 5.19
C LEU A 419 -6.15 -14.16 5.95
N PRO A 420 -5.49 -14.85 6.88
CA PRO A 420 -4.20 -14.40 7.41
C PRO A 420 -3.17 -14.40 6.29
N ILE A 421 -2.71 -13.22 5.89
CA ILE A 421 -1.76 -13.01 4.78
C ILE A 421 -0.52 -12.28 5.26
N GLY A 422 0.59 -12.50 4.54
CA GLY A 422 1.87 -11.84 4.78
C GLY A 422 2.82 -12.12 3.62
N PHE A 423 4.05 -11.63 3.70
CA PHE A 423 5.07 -11.88 2.69
C PHE A 423 6.48 -11.86 3.26
N GLU A 424 7.35 -12.60 2.58
CA GLU A 424 8.78 -12.63 2.86
C GLU A 424 9.54 -11.97 1.70
N VAL A 425 10.63 -11.28 2.01
CA VAL A 425 11.56 -10.72 1.04
C VAL A 425 12.90 -11.41 1.21
N LEU A 426 13.33 -12.16 0.21
CA LEU A 426 14.61 -12.87 0.20
C LEU A 426 15.64 -12.10 -0.62
N LYS A 427 16.86 -11.94 -0.10
CA LYS A 427 18.00 -11.43 -0.88
C LYS A 427 18.62 -12.57 -1.67
N VAL A 428 18.62 -12.45 -2.98
CA VAL A 428 19.02 -13.51 -3.91
C VAL A 428 20.26 -13.11 -4.71
N GLU A 429 20.75 -14.08 -5.47
CA GLU A 429 21.92 -13.96 -6.33
C GLU A 429 21.73 -12.91 -7.41
N VAL A 430 22.79 -12.17 -7.70
CA VAL A 430 22.76 -11.02 -8.62
C VAL A 430 22.42 -11.39 -10.06
N ASN A 431 22.60 -12.65 -10.44
CA ASN A 431 22.30 -13.18 -11.77
C ASN A 431 21.07 -14.10 -11.78
N ARG A 432 20.31 -14.20 -10.67
CA ARG A 432 19.10 -15.04 -10.62
C ARG A 432 18.04 -14.57 -11.61
N CYS A 433 17.56 -15.49 -12.44
CA CYS A 433 16.50 -15.25 -13.45
C CYS A 433 15.31 -16.23 -13.35
N SER A 434 15.40 -17.24 -12.49
CA SER A 434 14.40 -18.29 -12.25
C SER A 434 14.02 -18.36 -10.77
N ARG A 435 13.00 -19.16 -10.45
CA ARG A 435 12.45 -19.33 -9.10
C ARG A 435 13.53 -19.71 -8.09
N VAL A 436 13.35 -19.26 -6.86
CA VAL A 436 14.12 -19.66 -5.68
C VAL A 436 13.73 -21.08 -5.30
N GLN A 437 14.73 -21.98 -5.22
CA GLN A 437 14.56 -23.40 -4.90
C GLN A 437 14.96 -23.75 -3.46
N CYS A 438 15.72 -22.88 -2.79
CA CYS A 438 16.12 -23.03 -1.39
C CYS A 438 16.04 -21.67 -0.70
N VAL A 439 15.59 -21.64 0.56
CA VAL A 439 15.52 -20.40 1.34
C VAL A 439 16.95 -19.94 1.64
N VAL A 440 17.23 -18.68 1.32
CA VAL A 440 18.55 -18.06 1.45
C VAL A 440 18.57 -17.06 2.61
N GLU A 441 18.86 -15.79 2.33
CA GLU A 441 18.85 -14.70 3.29
C GLU A 441 17.49 -14.01 3.29
N GLN A 442 16.83 -13.96 4.45
CA GLN A 442 15.61 -13.16 4.64
C GLN A 442 16.01 -11.70 4.89
N ALA A 443 15.77 -10.85 3.90
CA ALA A 443 16.07 -9.43 3.96
C ALA A 443 15.01 -8.63 4.73
N ALA A 444 13.75 -9.08 4.65
CA ALA A 444 12.64 -8.49 5.36
C ALA A 444 11.47 -9.47 5.45
N SER A 445 10.60 -9.27 6.43
CA SER A 445 9.38 -10.04 6.64
C SER A 445 8.26 -9.11 7.06
N SER A 446 7.05 -9.31 6.52
CA SER A 446 5.87 -8.59 6.99
C SER A 446 5.28 -9.29 8.21
N ILE A 447 4.53 -8.55 9.03
CA ILE A 447 3.60 -9.19 9.97
C ILE A 447 2.55 -9.99 9.20
N TYR A 448 2.10 -11.12 9.74
CA TYR A 448 0.93 -11.83 9.25
C TYR A 448 -0.29 -11.35 10.00
N MET A 449 -1.34 -11.01 9.27
CA MET A 449 -2.59 -10.51 9.86
C MET A 449 -3.78 -10.87 8.99
N ASP A 450 -4.93 -11.03 9.63
CA ASP A 450 -6.26 -11.25 9.04
C ASP A 450 -6.89 -9.93 8.55
N SER A 451 -6.08 -9.06 7.96
CA SER A 451 -6.51 -7.81 7.35
C SER A 451 -6.59 -7.96 5.83
N ARG A 452 -7.40 -7.14 5.17
CA ARG A 452 -7.48 -7.15 3.70
C ARG A 452 -6.17 -6.69 3.05
N SER A 453 -5.37 -5.92 3.77
CA SER A 453 -4.08 -5.43 3.30
C SER A 453 -3.00 -5.44 4.38
N VAL A 454 -1.79 -5.80 3.97
CA VAL A 454 -0.55 -5.77 4.75
C VAL A 454 0.46 -4.89 4.05
N THR A 455 1.09 -3.99 4.79
CA THR A 455 2.08 -3.04 4.27
C THR A 455 3.36 -3.15 5.08
N LEU A 456 4.51 -3.19 4.40
CA LEU A 456 5.83 -3.08 5.02
C LEU A 456 6.56 -1.91 4.37
N ARG A 457 7.10 -1.03 5.21
CA ARG A 457 8.04 0.00 4.81
C ARG A 457 9.40 -0.35 5.40
N GLY A 458 10.45 -0.37 4.58
CA GLY A 458 11.79 -0.70 5.04
C GLY A 458 12.87 -0.23 4.08
N THR A 459 14.09 -0.14 4.57
CA THR A 459 15.26 0.20 3.76
C THR A 459 15.95 -1.08 3.32
N LEU A 460 16.14 -1.23 2.01
CA LEU A 460 16.89 -2.35 1.43
C LEU A 460 18.21 -1.84 0.88
N ALA A 461 19.27 -2.59 1.15
CA ALA A 461 20.56 -2.36 0.56
C ALA A 461 20.56 -2.68 -0.95
N LEU A 462 21.65 -2.34 -1.60
CA LEU A 462 21.91 -2.75 -2.97
C LEU A 462 21.80 -4.28 -3.15
N GLY A 463 21.01 -4.73 -4.14
CA GLY A 463 20.88 -6.16 -4.41
C GLY A 463 19.68 -6.54 -5.25
N ARG A 464 19.56 -7.85 -5.51
CA ARG A 464 18.39 -8.47 -6.12
C ARG A 464 17.58 -9.18 -5.04
N TYR A 465 16.27 -9.01 -5.11
CA TYR A 465 15.33 -9.48 -4.09
C TYR A 465 14.19 -10.25 -4.73
N VAL A 466 13.65 -11.23 -4.00
CA VAL A 466 12.42 -11.94 -4.36
C VAL A 466 11.43 -11.80 -3.22
N VAL A 467 10.25 -11.25 -3.52
CA VAL A 467 9.13 -11.20 -2.58
C VAL A 467 8.16 -12.36 -2.84
N LEU A 468 7.79 -13.07 -1.77
CA LEU A 468 6.86 -14.19 -1.77
C LEU A 468 5.61 -13.81 -0.98
N PRO A 469 4.50 -13.43 -1.65
CA PRO A 469 3.22 -13.24 -0.98
C PRO A 469 2.57 -14.58 -0.66
N THR A 470 2.18 -14.76 0.60
CA THR A 470 1.66 -16.03 1.11
C THR A 470 0.42 -15.83 1.96
N THR A 471 -0.41 -16.87 2.03
CA THR A 471 -1.31 -17.10 3.16
C THR A 471 -0.53 -17.72 4.31
N PHE A 472 -1.02 -17.61 5.54
CA PHE A 472 -0.37 -18.25 6.68
C PHE A 472 -0.33 -19.77 6.52
N LEU A 473 -1.49 -20.39 6.27
CA LEU A 473 -1.62 -21.83 6.04
C LEU A 473 -1.47 -22.18 4.55
N PRO A 474 -0.91 -23.37 4.22
CA PRO A 474 -0.87 -23.89 2.86
C PRO A 474 -2.25 -24.36 2.39
N GLY A 475 -2.40 -24.59 1.07
CA GLY A 475 -3.63 -25.10 0.46
C GLY A 475 -4.77 -24.07 0.31
N VAL A 476 -4.58 -22.84 0.81
CA VAL A 476 -5.59 -21.78 0.74
C VAL A 476 -5.51 -21.03 -0.60
N THR A 477 -6.64 -20.90 -1.29
CA THR A 477 -6.75 -20.16 -2.55
C THR A 477 -7.30 -18.75 -2.34
N GLY A 478 -6.89 -17.80 -3.18
CA GLY A 478 -7.42 -16.43 -3.20
C GLY A 478 -6.74 -15.56 -4.25
N CYS A 479 -7.40 -14.47 -4.66
CA CYS A 479 -6.78 -13.46 -5.53
C CYS A 479 -6.02 -12.43 -4.68
N PHE A 480 -4.92 -11.91 -5.20
CA PHE A 480 -4.16 -10.86 -4.52
C PHE A 480 -3.59 -9.80 -5.47
N LEU A 481 -3.26 -8.67 -4.88
CA LEU A 481 -2.55 -7.58 -5.51
C LEU A 481 -1.29 -7.29 -4.71
N LEU A 482 -0.14 -7.35 -5.40
CA LEU A 482 1.15 -6.97 -4.86
C LEU A 482 1.60 -5.66 -5.52
N ARG A 483 1.97 -4.69 -4.68
CA ARG A 483 2.45 -3.38 -5.13
C ARG A 483 3.77 -3.07 -4.43
N LEU A 484 4.73 -2.56 -5.19
CA LEU A 484 6.02 -2.12 -4.68
C LEU A 484 6.25 -0.67 -5.11
N PHE A 485 6.58 0.18 -4.13
CA PHE A 485 6.90 1.59 -4.32
C PHE A 485 8.28 1.90 -3.77
N SER A 486 8.94 2.86 -4.41
CA SER A 486 10.28 3.34 -4.10
C SER A 486 10.46 4.70 -4.77
N HIS A 487 11.43 5.49 -4.32
CA HIS A 487 11.76 6.76 -4.97
C HIS A 487 12.42 6.52 -6.33
N SER A 488 13.19 5.44 -6.46
CA SER A 488 13.75 5.00 -7.73
C SER A 488 12.81 4.08 -8.51
N ARG A 489 13.03 3.97 -9.82
CA ARG A 489 12.24 3.08 -10.67
C ARG A 489 12.63 1.63 -10.41
N ILE A 490 11.76 0.90 -9.74
CA ILE A 490 11.88 -0.55 -9.53
C ILE A 490 10.88 -1.29 -10.41
N SER A 491 11.36 -2.32 -11.12
CA SER A 491 10.53 -3.24 -11.90
C SER A 491 10.30 -4.52 -11.11
N LEU A 492 9.04 -4.95 -11.04
CA LEU A 492 8.63 -6.19 -10.38
C LEU A 492 8.27 -7.22 -11.45
N ARG A 493 8.95 -8.37 -11.44
CA ARG A 493 8.78 -9.45 -12.42
C ARG A 493 8.47 -10.76 -11.73
N GLU A 494 7.46 -11.49 -12.20
CA GLU A 494 7.16 -12.83 -11.70
C GLU A 494 8.20 -13.86 -12.20
N LEU A 495 8.66 -14.72 -11.29
CA LEU A 495 9.49 -15.89 -11.58
C LEU A 495 8.59 -17.12 -11.73
N ARG A 496 8.48 -17.62 -12.97
CA ARG A 496 7.60 -18.74 -13.34
C ARG A 496 8.34 -20.05 -13.49
N GLU A 497 9.54 -20.01 -14.07
CA GLU A 497 10.33 -21.19 -14.36
C GLU A 497 11.27 -21.55 -13.20
N ASP A 498 11.39 -22.84 -12.89
CA ASP A 498 12.37 -23.35 -11.92
C ASP A 498 13.80 -23.32 -12.46
N LEU A 499 13.96 -23.38 -13.78
CA LEU A 499 15.24 -23.32 -14.47
C LEU A 499 15.27 -22.11 -15.43
N PRO A 500 16.45 -21.58 -15.76
CA PRO A 500 16.58 -20.57 -16.81
C PRO A 500 16.01 -21.11 -18.15
N SER A 501 15.32 -20.25 -18.90
CA SER A 501 14.83 -20.63 -20.22
C SER A 501 16.00 -21.02 -21.14
N PRO A 502 15.92 -22.15 -21.85
CA PRO A 502 16.95 -22.52 -22.81
C PRO A 502 16.99 -21.47 -23.93
N SER A 503 18.19 -21.02 -24.30
CA SER A 503 18.40 -20.30 -25.56
C SER A 503 18.15 -21.24 -26.75
N VAL A 504 17.96 -20.71 -27.95
CA VAL A 504 17.69 -21.51 -29.16
C VAL A 504 18.81 -22.54 -29.45
N LEU A 505 20.06 -22.23 -29.05
CA LEU A 505 21.19 -23.16 -29.09
C LEU A 505 21.20 -24.19 -27.92
N HIS A 506 20.50 -23.93 -26.82
CA HIS A 506 20.48 -24.78 -25.63
C HIS A 506 19.56 -26.00 -25.73
N CYS A 507 18.69 -26.09 -26.74
CA CYS A 507 17.86 -27.27 -26.96
C CYS A 507 18.67 -28.53 -27.34
N LEU A 508 19.92 -28.35 -27.78
CA LEU A 508 20.86 -29.41 -28.15
C LEU A 508 21.80 -29.82 -27.00
N LEU A 509 21.75 -29.12 -25.86
CA LEU A 509 22.66 -29.32 -24.73
C LEU A 509 21.99 -30.10 -23.58
N PRO A 510 22.73 -30.95 -22.82
CA PRO A 510 22.18 -31.74 -21.71
C PRO A 510 21.57 -30.84 -20.63
N GLN A 511 20.44 -31.20 -20.02
CA GLN A 511 19.83 -30.37 -18.97
C GLN A 511 20.78 -30.14 -17.79
N PRO A 512 20.71 -28.97 -17.12
CA PRO A 512 21.47 -28.74 -15.89
C PRO A 512 21.19 -29.82 -14.84
N THR A 513 22.23 -30.41 -14.28
CA THR A 513 22.15 -31.48 -13.29
C THR A 513 22.43 -30.99 -11.86
N VAL A 514 23.14 -29.86 -11.72
CA VAL A 514 23.52 -29.29 -10.42
C VAL A 514 23.33 -27.78 -10.44
N VAL A 515 22.84 -27.24 -9.31
CA VAL A 515 22.82 -25.79 -9.06
C VAL A 515 23.94 -25.47 -8.08
N THR A 516 24.81 -24.53 -8.44
CA THR A 516 25.90 -24.08 -7.56
C THR A 516 25.76 -22.58 -7.29
N THR A 517 25.72 -22.22 -6.01
CA THR A 517 25.76 -20.83 -5.57
C THR A 517 27.17 -20.51 -5.09
N VAL A 518 27.76 -19.42 -5.56
CA VAL A 518 29.10 -18.96 -5.15
C VAL A 518 28.93 -17.64 -4.41
N TYR A 519 29.45 -17.58 -3.19
CA TYR A 519 29.46 -16.35 -2.39
C TYR A 519 30.89 -15.78 -2.29
N LEU A 520 31.14 -14.73 -3.05
CA LEU A 520 32.41 -14.01 -3.08
C LEU A 520 32.40 -12.87 -2.04
N ARG A 521 33.16 -13.03 -0.96
CA ARG A 521 33.17 -12.07 0.16
C ARG A 521 34.13 -10.92 -0.10
N ARG A 522 35.42 -11.24 -0.17
CA ARG A 522 36.50 -10.24 -0.30
C ARG A 522 37.72 -10.84 -0.99
N ALA A 523 38.57 -9.97 -1.53
CA ALA A 523 39.94 -10.32 -1.91
C ALA A 523 40.94 -9.56 -1.05
N SER A 524 42.01 -10.22 -0.64
CA SER A 524 43.01 -9.68 0.28
C SER A 524 44.43 -9.90 -0.23
N GLY A 525 45.32 -8.98 0.14
CA GLY A 525 46.73 -9.03 -0.26
C GLY A 525 46.95 -8.73 -1.74
N LEU A 526 46.08 -7.91 -2.34
CA LEU A 526 46.35 -7.27 -3.62
C LEU A 526 47.54 -6.32 -3.42
N SER A 527 48.58 -6.43 -4.25
CA SER A 527 49.69 -5.48 -4.25
C SER A 527 49.15 -4.08 -4.54
N LEU A 528 49.25 -3.16 -3.56
CA LEU A 528 48.89 -1.76 -3.74
C LEU A 528 49.65 -1.22 -4.97
N PRO A 529 48.96 -0.67 -5.99
CA PRO A 529 49.65 0.15 -6.98
C PRO A 529 50.28 1.34 -6.25
N LYS A 530 51.46 1.77 -6.70
CA LYS A 530 52.16 2.94 -6.16
C LYS A 530 51.43 4.28 -6.41
N GLN A 531 50.21 4.25 -6.96
CA GLN A 531 49.33 5.41 -7.18
C GLN A 531 47.86 5.02 -6.87
N THR A 532 47.01 6.05 -6.71
CA THR A 532 45.60 6.03 -6.29
C THR A 532 44.79 4.82 -6.71
N ALA A 533 43.91 4.38 -5.79
CA ALA A 533 43.21 3.09 -5.76
C ALA A 533 42.92 2.47 -7.14
N PRO A 534 43.39 1.23 -7.42
CA PRO A 534 43.02 0.55 -8.65
C PRO A 534 41.51 0.32 -8.64
N ASP A 535 40.85 0.66 -9.74
CA ASP A 535 39.46 0.28 -10.02
C ASP A 535 39.42 -1.26 -10.18
N VAL A 536 39.20 -1.99 -9.08
CA VAL A 536 39.25 -3.46 -9.03
C VAL A 536 37.87 -4.08 -9.25
N TYR A 537 37.77 -5.17 -10.00
CA TYR A 537 36.56 -5.97 -10.11
C TYR A 537 36.88 -7.46 -10.19
N ALA A 538 35.95 -8.33 -9.83
CA ALA A 538 36.08 -9.77 -10.02
C ALA A 538 35.12 -10.29 -11.10
N VAL A 539 35.49 -11.40 -11.72
CA VAL A 539 34.67 -12.17 -12.64
C VAL A 539 34.62 -13.60 -12.15
N VAL A 540 33.41 -14.11 -11.88
CA VAL A 540 33.17 -15.52 -11.58
C VAL A 540 32.73 -16.19 -12.88
N ARG A 541 33.46 -17.19 -13.36
CA ARG A 541 33.13 -17.96 -14.56
C ARG A 541 32.80 -19.40 -14.20
N CYS A 542 31.79 -19.94 -14.87
CA CYS A 542 31.43 -21.35 -14.78
C CYS A 542 30.84 -21.78 -16.13
N GLU A 543 31.43 -22.79 -16.76
CA GLU A 543 31.07 -23.22 -18.11
C GLU A 543 31.09 -22.03 -19.09
N ASN A 544 29.97 -21.75 -19.78
CA ASN A 544 29.84 -20.63 -20.73
C ASN A 544 29.32 -19.34 -20.07
N ASP A 545 28.96 -19.40 -18.78
CA ASP A 545 28.39 -18.26 -18.05
C ASP A 545 29.46 -17.52 -17.25
N ASN A 546 29.30 -16.20 -17.16
CA ASN A 546 30.15 -15.37 -16.31
C ASN A 546 29.36 -14.27 -15.63
N VAL A 547 29.78 -13.92 -14.41
CA VAL A 547 29.21 -12.83 -13.62
C VAL A 547 30.33 -11.91 -13.17
N ARG A 548 30.21 -10.63 -13.51
CA ARG A 548 31.18 -9.59 -13.15
C ARG A 548 30.69 -8.76 -11.97
N THR A 549 31.55 -8.50 -10.99
CA THR A 549 31.26 -7.57 -9.88
C THR A 549 31.24 -6.12 -10.39
N ARG A 550 30.72 -5.22 -9.56
CA ARG A 550 30.98 -3.79 -9.75
C ARG A 550 32.47 -3.50 -9.53
N VAL A 551 32.88 -2.36 -10.06
CA VAL A 551 34.21 -1.80 -9.83
C VAL A 551 34.27 -1.24 -8.41
N PHE A 552 35.15 -1.78 -7.61
CA PHE A 552 35.53 -1.28 -6.30
C PHE A 552 36.55 -0.15 -6.50
N LYS A 553 36.21 1.04 -6.00
CA LYS A 553 36.98 2.28 -6.21
C LYS A 553 37.68 2.80 -4.96
N GLU A 554 37.49 2.13 -3.83
CA GLU A 554 38.02 2.56 -2.54
C GLU A 554 39.44 2.05 -2.33
N SER A 555 40.24 2.77 -1.54
CA SER A 555 41.61 2.35 -1.22
C SER A 555 41.57 1.19 -0.22
N GLY A 556 42.06 0.01 -0.61
CA GLY A 556 42.15 -1.14 0.28
C GLY A 556 41.83 -2.47 -0.41
N ASN A 557 41.62 -3.49 0.42
CA ASN A 557 41.17 -4.82 -0.02
C ASN A 557 39.67 -4.74 -0.41
N PRO A 558 39.26 -5.19 -1.61
CA PRO A 558 37.88 -5.10 -2.05
C PRO A 558 36.98 -6.07 -1.29
N GLU A 559 35.87 -5.55 -0.77
CA GLU A 559 34.75 -6.33 -0.27
C GLU A 559 33.66 -6.40 -1.34
N PHE A 560 33.54 -7.56 -2.00
CA PHE A 560 32.59 -7.76 -3.08
C PHE A 560 31.19 -8.11 -2.56
N ASN A 561 31.11 -8.92 -1.50
CA ASN A 561 29.87 -9.44 -0.91
C ASN A 561 28.83 -9.88 -1.95
N LEU A 562 29.30 -10.55 -3.01
CA LEU A 562 28.54 -10.91 -4.19
C LEU A 562 28.07 -12.37 -4.08
N ARG A 563 26.77 -12.62 -4.25
CA ARG A 563 26.23 -13.98 -4.40
C ARG A 563 25.83 -14.23 -5.86
N THR A 564 26.27 -15.34 -6.43
CA THR A 564 26.00 -15.73 -7.83
C THR A 564 25.50 -17.17 -7.89
N ILE A 565 24.68 -17.50 -8.89
CA ILE A 565 24.11 -18.84 -9.09
C ILE A 565 24.42 -19.36 -10.50
N PHE A 566 24.83 -20.63 -10.61
CA PHE A 566 25.12 -21.29 -11.88
C PHE A 566 24.33 -22.60 -12.00
N TYR A 567 23.75 -22.83 -13.17
CA TYR A 567 22.99 -24.04 -13.51
C TYR A 567 23.86 -24.94 -14.39
N ARG A 568 24.58 -25.86 -13.75
CA ARG A 568 25.71 -26.60 -14.33
C ARG A 568 25.24 -27.88 -15.02
N ARG A 569 25.71 -28.06 -16.25
CA ARG A 569 25.49 -29.27 -17.07
C ARG A 569 26.64 -30.26 -16.90
N TYR A 570 27.82 -29.75 -16.56
CA TYR A 570 29.04 -30.51 -16.36
C TYR A 570 29.57 -30.24 -14.94
N PRO A 571 29.08 -30.98 -13.91
CA PRO A 571 29.47 -30.76 -12.51
C PRO A 571 30.97 -30.89 -12.23
N ASN A 572 31.73 -31.47 -13.16
CA ASN A 572 33.18 -31.63 -13.06
C ASN A 572 33.98 -30.44 -13.62
N THR A 573 33.33 -29.45 -14.25
CA THR A 573 34.01 -28.26 -14.79
C THR A 573 34.26 -27.23 -13.70
N ASP A 574 35.49 -26.78 -13.53
CA ASP A 574 35.85 -25.88 -12.42
C ASP A 574 35.16 -24.52 -12.50
N ILE A 575 35.01 -23.89 -11.33
CA ILE A 575 34.58 -22.51 -11.20
C ILE A 575 35.82 -21.65 -11.01
N SER A 576 36.01 -20.66 -11.89
CA SER A 576 37.11 -19.73 -11.77
C SER A 576 36.66 -18.37 -11.23
N VAL A 577 37.47 -17.79 -10.35
CA VAL A 577 37.31 -16.43 -9.86
C VAL A 577 38.54 -15.62 -10.27
N GLU A 578 38.33 -14.62 -11.11
CA GLU A 578 39.36 -13.78 -11.67
C GLU A 578 39.25 -12.36 -11.11
N VAL A 579 40.33 -11.79 -10.57
CA VAL A 579 40.37 -10.41 -10.08
C VAL A 579 41.14 -9.54 -11.06
N TRP A 580 40.53 -8.46 -11.52
CA TRP A 580 40.99 -7.57 -12.56
C TRP A 580 41.10 -6.13 -12.04
N HIS A 581 41.95 -5.32 -12.66
CA HIS A 581 42.02 -3.87 -12.42
C HIS A 581 41.88 -3.07 -13.72
N ILE A 582 41.34 -1.85 -13.60
CA ILE A 582 41.30 -0.88 -14.69
C ILE A 582 42.48 0.09 -14.52
N PRO A 583 43.36 0.25 -15.52
CA PRO A 583 44.43 1.24 -15.47
C PRO A 583 43.87 2.68 -15.49
N VAL A 584 44.42 3.57 -14.68
CA VAL A 584 44.16 5.01 -14.77
C VAL A 584 44.80 5.54 -16.06
N PRO A 585 44.10 6.32 -16.90
CA PRO A 585 44.70 6.83 -18.14
C PRO A 585 45.81 7.83 -17.82
N SER A 586 47.07 7.43 -18.00
CA SER A 586 48.18 8.38 -18.19
C SER A 586 48.14 8.90 -19.63
N HIS A 587 48.40 10.19 -19.83
CA HIS A 587 48.62 10.73 -21.17
C HIS A 587 49.78 9.94 -21.82
N ALA A 588 49.46 9.26 -22.93
CA ALA A 588 50.26 8.29 -23.66
C ALA A 588 50.16 6.82 -23.16
N ALA A 589 49.90 5.94 -24.13
CA ALA A 589 49.88 4.47 -24.11
C ALA A 589 48.52 3.75 -23.94
N HIS A 590 48.42 2.64 -24.67
CA HIS A 590 47.23 1.82 -24.93
C HIS A 590 46.50 1.31 -23.68
N LYS A 591 45.16 1.29 -23.74
CA LYS A 591 44.27 0.70 -22.72
C LYS A 591 44.46 -0.83 -22.65
N HIS A 592 45.30 -1.33 -21.75
CA HIS A 592 45.39 -2.77 -21.46
C HIS A 592 44.84 -3.08 -20.07
N THR A 593 43.72 -3.79 -19.99
CA THR A 593 43.21 -4.37 -18.73
C THR A 593 44.11 -5.52 -18.27
N GLY A 594 44.53 -5.53 -17.00
CA GLY A 594 45.43 -6.57 -16.46
C GLY A 594 44.77 -7.46 -15.40
N LEU A 595 45.00 -8.78 -15.49
CA LEU A 595 44.60 -9.75 -14.47
C LEU A 595 45.53 -9.65 -13.26
N MET A 596 44.98 -9.37 -12.07
CA MET A 596 45.75 -9.28 -10.83
C MET A 596 45.86 -10.63 -10.09
N GLY A 597 44.96 -11.57 -10.35
CA GLY A 597 45.10 -12.93 -9.85
C GLY A 597 43.92 -13.84 -10.17
N PHE A 598 44.13 -15.14 -9.96
CA PHE A 598 43.27 -16.24 -10.39
C PHE A 598 43.08 -17.24 -9.25
N LEU A 599 41.84 -17.68 -9.04
CA LEU A 599 41.50 -18.78 -8.14
C LEU A 599 40.69 -19.84 -8.91
N CYS A 600 41.14 -21.09 -8.88
CA CYS A 600 40.39 -22.26 -9.35
C CYS A 600 39.83 -23.00 -8.14
N ILE A 601 38.51 -23.26 -8.13
CA ILE A 601 37.86 -24.01 -7.06
C ILE A 601 37.64 -25.45 -7.56
N ASP A 602 38.58 -26.34 -7.23
CA ASP A 602 38.51 -27.77 -7.58
C ASP A 602 37.90 -28.57 -6.41
N ARG A 603 36.87 -29.35 -6.72
CA ARG A 603 36.24 -30.45 -5.94
C ARG A 603 35.81 -30.19 -4.48
N TYR A 604 34.50 -30.39 -4.25
CA TYR A 604 33.80 -30.75 -3.01
C TYR A 604 34.48 -30.43 -1.66
N THR A 605 34.07 -29.31 -1.05
CA THR A 605 33.63 -29.31 0.36
C THR A 605 32.62 -28.18 0.54
N ALA A 606 31.35 -28.57 0.68
CA ALA A 606 30.39 -27.74 1.37
C ALA A 606 30.61 -27.95 2.87
N GLU A 607 30.78 -26.88 3.64
CA GLU A 607 30.14 -26.81 4.94
C GLU A 607 29.95 -25.37 5.40
N VAL A 608 28.71 -25.08 5.76
CA VAL A 608 28.27 -23.91 6.52
C VAL A 608 28.62 -24.17 7.99
N CYS A 609 29.03 -23.11 8.71
CA CYS A 609 29.04 -23.00 10.17
C CYS A 609 29.67 -24.16 10.97
N CYS A 610 30.98 -24.14 11.14
CA CYS A 610 31.65 -24.18 12.46
C CYS A 610 33.16 -24.08 12.23
N GLY A 611 33.89 -23.51 13.19
CA GLY A 611 35.30 -23.19 13.02
C GLY A 611 36.16 -24.41 12.67
N THR A 612 36.95 -24.29 11.60
CA THR A 612 38.35 -24.75 11.49
C THR A 612 38.92 -24.29 10.14
N ARG A 613 40.19 -23.89 10.12
CA ARG A 613 40.93 -23.42 8.93
C ARG A 613 41.18 -24.58 7.97
N SER A 614 40.94 -24.38 6.67
CA SER A 614 41.47 -25.22 5.59
C SER A 614 42.05 -24.34 4.49
N SER A 615 43.27 -24.67 4.05
CA SER A 615 44.04 -23.95 3.04
C SER A 615 43.61 -24.33 1.62
N VAL A 616 43.38 -23.33 0.77
CA VAL A 616 43.14 -23.52 -0.67
C VAL A 616 44.48 -23.67 -1.40
N ARG A 617 44.66 -24.75 -2.17
CA ARG A 617 45.83 -24.94 -3.04
C ARG A 617 45.66 -24.08 -4.30
N LEU A 618 46.45 -23.01 -4.39
CA LEU A 618 46.58 -22.15 -5.56
C LEU A 618 47.62 -22.75 -6.52
N ASP A 619 47.26 -23.00 -7.78
CA ASP A 619 48.22 -23.38 -8.81
C ASP A 619 49.17 -22.19 -9.12
N SER A 620 50.47 -22.48 -9.10
CA SER A 620 51.53 -21.50 -8.88
C SER A 620 52.30 -21.19 -10.16
N ARG A 621 51.73 -20.33 -11.02
CA ARG A 621 52.48 -19.65 -12.10
C ARG A 621 51.98 -18.23 -12.38
N ARG A 622 51.98 -17.33 -11.38
CA ARG A 622 52.01 -15.84 -11.48
C ARG A 622 51.93 -15.20 -10.07
N PRO A 623 52.40 -13.95 -9.86
CA PRO A 623 52.62 -13.40 -8.53
C PRO A 623 51.33 -13.30 -7.71
N SER A 624 51.49 -13.65 -6.43
CA SER A 624 50.52 -14.09 -5.44
C SER A 624 49.51 -13.05 -4.95
N LEU A 625 48.21 -13.39 -5.05
CA LEU A 625 47.17 -12.95 -4.12
C LEU A 625 47.32 -13.74 -2.80
N ARG A 626 47.23 -13.07 -1.63
CA ARG A 626 47.29 -13.77 -0.32
C ARG A 626 45.94 -14.33 0.17
N GLY A 627 44.82 -14.07 -0.50
CA GLY A 627 43.58 -14.79 -0.20
C GLY A 627 42.35 -14.17 -0.85
N VAL A 628 41.65 -14.94 -1.69
CA VAL A 628 40.27 -14.67 -2.09
C VAL A 628 39.38 -15.54 -1.20
N GLU A 629 38.45 -14.93 -0.46
CA GLU A 629 37.50 -15.66 0.36
C GLU A 629 36.20 -15.86 -0.43
N ALA A 630 35.96 -17.11 -0.85
CA ALA A 630 34.73 -17.56 -1.48
C ALA A 630 34.25 -18.85 -0.80
N SER A 631 32.93 -19.02 -0.70
CA SER A 631 32.26 -20.23 -0.17
C SER A 631 31.17 -20.70 -1.11
#